data_AF-A0A0D2IYD7-F1
#
_entry.id   AF-A0A0D2IYD7-F1
#
_cell.length_a   1.000
_cell.length_b   1.000
_cell.length_c   1.000
_cell.angle_alpha   90.00
_cell.angle_beta   90.00
_cell.angle_gamma   90.00
#
_symmetry.space_group_name_H-M   'P 1'
#
loop_
_entity.id
_entity.type
_entity.pdbx_description
1 polymer ?
#
loop_
_entity_poly.entity_id
_entity_poly.type
_entity_poly.pdbx_seq_one_letter_code
_entity_poly.pdbx_strand_id
1 'polypeptide(L)'
;MSHLPQFEHTLVRDTVKVLDEQALGVSLALKKSGIRVRPALSIPELQTTVYHDEAINVRAAQILFDAGFWDVDGRDFLGYTPLMGNDGWPTGNDPLAYARWLCDHGANLLSHFPACTDSNCKNQDDHQRPTELRAIHSTAFSLRRTIFSELWDVLEISKATHATDPIDILSTIASSEISDGCSCACSTSGCIPVLNLLDNPDLINKTRGYQLLRYLSRHLPYTFPGIFLNVLRLRTFEVLGLTHTCCRHGCRRDQDGSLNPWRKPCPLSVPADDEIHEIQDEERYLISLLDLLMAEFTEQWLSPASEWTVYQFISKVWRPTLRRIQRERAQMSVEEQAHLRLLGVKVHFADEDSWIDSEGDSEGDSEGDSEGDSEGDSEGDSEGDDEDDSDGELKETQLREIRAFFTDVEVAEILKKAASENGLEDYDIWFRIIGKPDPRQH
;
A
#
# COMPACT_ATOMS: atom_id res chain seq x y z
N MET A 1 -2.04 -58.98 -5.93
CA MET A 1 -1.46 -57.70 -5.49
C MET A 1 -0.27 -57.40 -6.38
N SER A 2 -0.50 -56.82 -7.57
CA SER A 2 0.58 -56.50 -8.52
C SER A 2 0.00 -55.83 -9.77
N HIS A 3 -0.57 -54.63 -9.65
CA HIS A 3 -0.84 -53.76 -10.81
C HIS A 3 -0.86 -52.30 -10.33
N LEU A 4 0.32 -51.73 -10.15
CA LEU A 4 0.50 -50.28 -10.34
C LEU A 4 1.49 -50.10 -11.49
N PRO A 5 1.22 -49.20 -12.46
CA PRO A 5 2.09 -49.03 -13.62
C PRO A 5 3.43 -48.45 -13.21
N GLN A 6 4.52 -49.01 -13.74
CA GLN A 6 5.85 -48.42 -13.67
C GLN A 6 5.88 -47.13 -14.50
N PHE A 7 5.66 -46.00 -13.83
CA PHE A 7 6.04 -44.67 -14.32
C PHE A 7 7.44 -44.38 -13.80
N GLU A 8 8.47 -44.81 -14.54
CA GLU A 8 9.86 -44.64 -14.13
C GLU A 8 10.48 -43.34 -14.67
N HIS A 9 10.85 -42.48 -13.72
CA HIS A 9 12.14 -41.80 -13.62
C HIS A 9 12.52 -40.62 -14.52
N THR A 10 11.55 -39.75 -14.86
CA THR A 10 11.82 -38.30 -15.06
C THR A 10 10.95 -37.40 -14.17
N LEU A 11 10.10 -37.98 -13.34
CA LEU A 11 9.10 -37.30 -12.51
C LEU A 11 9.65 -36.66 -11.22
N VAL A 12 10.88 -36.94 -10.78
CA VAL A 12 11.26 -36.83 -9.35
C VAL A 12 11.21 -35.42 -8.75
N ARG A 13 11.32 -34.34 -9.54
CA ARG A 13 11.13 -32.96 -9.02
C ARG A 13 9.69 -32.47 -9.14
N ASP A 14 9.03 -32.74 -10.27
CA ASP A 14 7.66 -32.29 -10.48
C ASP A 14 6.64 -33.08 -9.65
N THR A 15 6.91 -34.35 -9.30
CA THR A 15 6.01 -35.15 -8.43
C THR A 15 6.05 -34.81 -6.95
N VAL A 16 7.08 -34.12 -6.47
CA VAL A 16 7.12 -33.72 -5.06
C VAL A 16 6.32 -32.43 -4.87
N LYS A 17 6.43 -31.49 -5.82
CA LYS A 17 5.58 -30.28 -5.89
C LYS A 17 4.09 -30.62 -5.89
N VAL A 18 3.77 -31.77 -6.49
CA VAL A 18 2.43 -32.33 -6.61
C VAL A 18 1.76 -32.67 -5.27
N LEU A 19 2.47 -33.03 -4.20
CA LEU A 19 1.78 -33.60 -3.03
C LEU A 19 1.05 -32.59 -2.15
N ASP A 20 1.47 -31.32 -2.08
CA ASP A 20 0.78 -30.30 -1.26
C ASP A 20 -0.46 -29.74 -1.96
N GLU A 21 -0.33 -29.33 -3.22
CA GLU A 21 -1.45 -28.83 -4.04
C GLU A 21 -2.41 -29.96 -4.42
N GLN A 22 -1.94 -31.20 -4.59
CA GLN A 22 -2.82 -32.34 -4.92
C GLN A 22 -3.24 -33.16 -3.69
N ALA A 23 -2.84 -32.74 -2.49
CA ALA A 23 -3.12 -33.47 -1.25
C ALA A 23 -4.62 -33.83 -1.14
N LEU A 24 -5.51 -32.85 -1.34
CA LEU A 24 -6.95 -33.08 -1.32
C LEU A 24 -7.40 -34.00 -2.46
N GLY A 25 -6.89 -33.79 -3.67
CA GLY A 25 -7.18 -34.64 -4.82
C GLY A 25 -6.85 -36.11 -4.53
N VAL A 26 -5.70 -36.36 -3.92
CA VAL A 26 -5.27 -37.69 -3.47
C VAL A 26 -6.20 -38.22 -2.37
N SER A 27 -6.51 -37.42 -1.34
CA SER A 27 -7.42 -37.81 -0.26
C SER A 27 -8.83 -38.17 -0.77
N LEU A 28 -9.38 -37.37 -1.69
CA LEU A 28 -10.66 -37.63 -2.35
C LEU A 28 -10.62 -38.89 -3.21
N ALA A 29 -9.53 -39.12 -3.95
CA ALA A 29 -9.34 -40.33 -4.76
C ALA A 29 -9.25 -41.60 -3.89
N LEU A 30 -8.54 -41.53 -2.76
CA LEU A 30 -8.46 -42.61 -1.77
C LEU A 30 -9.83 -42.90 -1.15
N LYS A 31 -10.56 -41.86 -0.74
CA LYS A 31 -11.92 -41.96 -0.18
C LYS A 31 -12.90 -42.58 -1.19
N LYS A 32 -12.86 -42.15 -2.46
CA LYS A 32 -13.68 -42.69 -3.55
C LYS A 32 -13.37 -44.16 -3.85
N SER A 33 -12.13 -44.59 -3.61
CA SER A 33 -11.68 -45.98 -3.77
C SER A 33 -12.00 -46.87 -2.55
N GLY A 34 -12.69 -46.34 -1.53
CA GLY A 34 -12.99 -47.07 -0.29
C GLY A 34 -11.78 -47.27 0.62
N ILE A 35 -10.66 -46.56 0.37
CA ILE A 35 -9.46 -46.64 1.20
C ILE A 35 -9.64 -45.68 2.38
N ARG A 36 -9.60 -46.23 3.60
CA ARG A 36 -9.72 -45.43 4.83
C ARG A 36 -8.42 -44.69 5.11
N VAL A 37 -8.42 -43.38 4.89
CA VAL A 37 -7.33 -42.48 5.31
C VAL A 37 -7.35 -42.35 6.85
N ARG A 38 -6.18 -42.45 7.49
CA ARG A 38 -6.08 -42.25 8.95
C ARG A 38 -6.45 -40.79 9.28
N PRO A 39 -7.15 -40.50 10.39
CA PRO A 39 -7.51 -39.12 10.75
C PRO A 39 -6.31 -38.16 10.78
N ALA A 40 -5.14 -38.63 11.21
CA ALA A 40 -3.89 -37.84 11.21
C ALA A 40 -3.34 -37.49 9.82
N LEU A 41 -3.85 -38.14 8.75
CA LEU A 41 -3.55 -37.86 7.35
C LEU A 41 -4.80 -37.30 6.63
N SER A 42 -5.87 -37.01 7.36
CA SER A 42 -7.07 -36.43 6.79
C SER A 42 -6.79 -34.97 6.47
N ILE A 43 -7.05 -34.60 5.23
CA ILE A 43 -6.93 -33.22 4.78
C ILE A 43 -8.30 -32.57 4.97
N PRO A 44 -8.38 -31.35 5.51
CA PRO A 44 -9.62 -30.59 5.57
C PRO A 44 -10.29 -30.51 4.18
N GLU A 45 -11.63 -30.44 4.15
CA GLU A 45 -12.35 -30.26 2.88
C GLU A 45 -12.00 -28.94 2.19
N LEU A 46 -11.56 -27.96 2.98
CA LEU A 46 -11.01 -26.69 2.54
C LEU A 46 -9.49 -26.83 2.48
N GLN A 47 -8.98 -27.34 1.36
CA GLN A 47 -7.55 -27.53 1.18
C GLN A 47 -6.82 -26.19 1.17
N THR A 48 -5.85 -26.04 2.03
CA THR A 48 -4.90 -24.94 1.98
C THR A 48 -3.49 -25.51 1.91
N THR A 49 -2.55 -24.79 1.30
CA THR A 49 -1.14 -25.15 1.50
C THR A 49 -0.77 -24.91 2.96
N VAL A 50 0.30 -25.54 3.44
CA VAL A 50 0.78 -25.31 4.80
C VAL A 50 0.99 -23.81 5.05
N TYR A 51 1.49 -23.08 4.05
CA TYR A 51 1.79 -21.64 4.10
C TYR A 51 0.58 -20.70 4.20
N HIS A 52 -0.65 -21.20 4.11
CA HIS A 52 -1.85 -20.41 4.39
C HIS A 52 -2.23 -20.41 5.88
N ASP A 53 -1.60 -21.26 6.70
CA ASP A 53 -1.92 -21.38 8.13
C ASP A 53 -1.44 -20.14 8.90
N GLU A 54 -2.39 -19.47 9.58
CA GLU A 54 -2.15 -18.29 10.41
C GLU A 54 -1.19 -18.55 11.58
N ALA A 55 -0.91 -19.81 11.94
CA ALA A 55 0.05 -20.14 12.98
C ALA A 55 1.51 -20.15 12.48
N ILE A 56 1.75 -20.08 11.17
CA ILE A 56 3.11 -20.16 10.61
C ILE A 56 3.85 -18.83 10.76
N ASN A 57 4.99 -18.88 11.45
CA ASN A 57 6.01 -17.82 11.38
C ASN A 57 7.12 -18.20 10.40
N VAL A 58 7.99 -17.24 10.11
CA VAL A 58 9.22 -17.43 9.32
C VAL A 58 10.01 -18.68 9.74
N ARG A 59 10.17 -18.91 11.04
CA ARG A 59 10.92 -20.09 11.54
C ARG A 59 10.21 -21.40 11.20
N ALA A 60 8.91 -21.49 11.43
CA ALA A 60 8.10 -22.66 11.11
C ALA A 60 8.06 -22.89 9.59
N ALA A 61 7.93 -21.80 8.82
CA ALA A 61 7.95 -21.82 7.37
C ALA A 61 9.27 -22.36 6.83
N GLN A 62 10.41 -21.93 7.41
CA GLN A 62 11.73 -22.45 7.07
C GLN A 62 11.86 -23.93 7.41
N ILE A 63 11.40 -24.38 8.59
CA ILE A 63 11.43 -25.81 8.96
C ILE A 63 10.63 -26.66 7.96
N LEU A 64 9.46 -26.19 7.54
CA LEU A 64 8.64 -26.85 6.53
C LEU A 64 9.33 -26.86 5.17
N PHE A 65 9.92 -25.73 4.76
CA PHE A 65 10.64 -25.62 3.50
C PHE A 65 11.84 -26.58 3.47
N ASP A 66 12.63 -26.63 4.54
CA ASP A 66 13.77 -27.54 4.69
C ASP A 66 13.32 -29.02 4.71
N ALA A 67 12.10 -29.28 5.19
CA ALA A 67 11.48 -30.60 5.18
C ALA A 67 10.89 -31.02 3.81
N GLY A 68 10.97 -30.15 2.80
CA GLY A 68 10.58 -30.46 1.43
C GLY A 68 9.27 -29.83 0.94
N PHE A 69 8.60 -29.02 1.77
CA PHE A 69 7.37 -28.31 1.41
C PHE A 69 7.71 -27.05 0.58
N TRP A 70 8.21 -27.19 -0.65
CA TRP A 70 8.77 -26.04 -1.39
C TRP A 70 7.74 -25.15 -2.09
N ASP A 71 6.44 -25.51 -2.07
CA ASP A 71 5.41 -24.81 -2.85
C ASP A 71 4.82 -23.58 -2.14
N VAL A 72 5.66 -22.55 -1.99
CA VAL A 72 5.29 -21.28 -1.32
C VAL A 72 4.27 -20.43 -2.10
N ASP A 73 4.07 -20.69 -3.39
CA ASP A 73 3.05 -20.05 -4.22
C ASP A 73 1.89 -21.00 -4.56
N GLY A 74 1.83 -22.15 -3.88
CA GLY A 74 0.77 -23.14 -4.06
C GLY A 74 -0.58 -22.56 -3.69
N ARG A 75 -1.63 -22.97 -4.40
CA ARG A 75 -2.95 -22.38 -4.27
C ARG A 75 -3.84 -23.15 -3.28
N ASP A 76 -4.64 -22.43 -2.51
CA ASP A 76 -5.71 -23.02 -1.71
C ASP A 76 -6.92 -23.44 -2.58
N PHE A 77 -7.95 -23.97 -1.94
CA PHE A 77 -9.20 -24.38 -2.56
C PHE A 77 -9.99 -23.23 -3.21
N LEU A 78 -9.67 -21.98 -2.88
CA LEU A 78 -10.23 -20.76 -3.49
C LEU A 78 -9.40 -20.28 -4.69
N GLY A 79 -8.22 -20.86 -4.88
CA GLY A 79 -7.23 -20.49 -5.90
C GLY A 79 -6.28 -19.37 -5.45
N TYR A 80 -6.25 -19.03 -4.17
CA TYR A 80 -5.37 -17.99 -3.61
C TYR A 80 -4.01 -18.55 -3.28
N THR A 81 -2.96 -17.74 -3.48
CA THR A 81 -1.62 -18.04 -2.96
C THR A 81 -1.49 -17.48 -1.54
N PRO A 82 -0.48 -17.89 -0.74
CA PRO A 82 -0.29 -17.37 0.60
C PRO A 82 -0.21 -15.83 0.68
N LEU A 83 0.36 -15.18 -0.35
CA LEU A 83 0.45 -13.71 -0.45
C LEU A 83 -0.90 -13.03 -0.74
N MET A 84 -1.90 -13.77 -1.22
CA MET A 84 -3.26 -13.29 -1.48
C MET A 84 -4.21 -13.44 -0.28
N GLY A 85 -3.83 -14.25 0.71
CA GLY A 85 -4.69 -14.69 1.81
C GLY A 85 -5.42 -13.56 2.56
N ASN A 86 -6.72 -13.78 2.81
CA ASN A 86 -7.67 -12.75 3.24
C ASN A 86 -7.89 -12.69 4.77
N ASP A 87 -7.68 -13.80 5.48
CA ASP A 87 -8.13 -13.93 6.89
C ASP A 87 -7.10 -13.47 7.93
N GLY A 88 -6.06 -12.81 7.46
CA GLY A 88 -5.11 -12.17 8.32
C GLY A 88 -3.85 -12.98 8.38
N TRP A 89 -2.79 -12.28 8.05
CA TRP A 89 -1.47 -12.76 8.30
C TRP A 89 -1.34 -13.05 9.79
N PRO A 90 -0.57 -14.09 10.16
CA PRO A 90 -0.43 -14.57 11.52
C PRO A 90 -0.49 -13.46 12.57
N THR A 91 -1.56 -13.42 13.37
CA THR A 91 -1.85 -12.29 14.30
C THR A 91 -0.85 -12.15 15.46
N GLY A 92 0.21 -12.96 15.51
CA GLY A 92 1.29 -12.86 16.49
C GLY A 92 2.70 -12.92 15.90
N ASN A 93 2.84 -12.96 14.57
CA ASN A 93 4.15 -12.99 13.91
C ASN A 93 4.32 -11.72 13.08
N ASP A 94 5.56 -11.32 12.83
CA ASP A 94 5.91 -10.23 11.91
C ASP A 94 5.44 -10.58 10.47
N PRO A 95 4.35 -9.95 9.98
CA PRO A 95 3.82 -10.24 8.65
C PRO A 95 4.74 -9.74 7.55
N LEU A 96 5.51 -8.66 7.78
CA LEU A 96 6.49 -8.19 6.80
C LEU A 96 7.60 -9.21 6.63
N ALA A 97 8.13 -9.74 7.73
CA ALA A 97 9.15 -10.78 7.69
C ALA A 97 8.63 -12.05 7.00
N TYR A 98 7.38 -12.44 7.27
CA TYR A 98 6.78 -13.58 6.59
C TYR A 98 6.57 -13.34 5.08
N ALA A 99 6.21 -12.11 4.69
CA ALA A 99 5.91 -11.74 3.32
C ALA A 99 7.18 -11.82 2.48
N ARG A 100 8.23 -11.22 3.04
CA ARG A 100 9.57 -11.29 2.51
C ARG A 100 10.03 -12.73 2.41
N TRP A 101 9.90 -13.52 3.48
CA TRP A 101 10.30 -14.93 3.46
C TRP A 101 9.62 -15.69 2.31
N LEU A 102 8.32 -15.50 2.09
CA LEU A 102 7.62 -16.09 0.94
C LEU A 102 8.24 -15.64 -0.39
N CYS A 103 8.47 -14.34 -0.58
CA CYS A 103 9.08 -13.79 -1.79
C CYS A 103 10.51 -14.32 -2.03
N ASP A 104 11.33 -14.38 -0.99
CA ASP A 104 12.71 -14.88 -1.04
C ASP A 104 12.76 -16.37 -1.43
N HIS A 105 11.68 -17.11 -1.17
CA HIS A 105 11.51 -18.51 -1.53
C HIS A 105 10.71 -18.70 -2.84
N GLY A 106 10.46 -17.62 -3.58
CA GLY A 106 9.90 -17.66 -4.93
C GLY A 106 8.40 -17.43 -5.04
N ALA A 107 7.72 -17.00 -3.97
CA ALA A 107 6.33 -16.56 -4.07
C ALA A 107 6.24 -15.30 -4.94
N ASN A 108 5.19 -15.22 -5.77
CA ASN A 108 5.09 -14.18 -6.79
C ASN A 108 4.05 -13.12 -6.41
N LEU A 109 4.53 -11.92 -6.05
CA LEU A 109 3.69 -10.74 -5.80
C LEU A 109 2.83 -10.33 -7.01
N LEU A 110 3.22 -10.74 -8.22
CA LEU A 110 2.51 -10.42 -9.45
C LEU A 110 1.52 -11.50 -9.87
N SER A 111 1.32 -12.54 -9.06
CA SER A 111 0.35 -13.60 -9.31
C SER A 111 -1.06 -13.00 -9.42
N HIS A 112 -1.77 -13.40 -10.48
CA HIS A 112 -3.15 -12.99 -10.72
C HIS A 112 -4.10 -13.72 -9.76
N PHE A 113 -5.09 -12.97 -9.29
CA PHE A 113 -6.22 -13.55 -8.58
C PHE A 113 -6.97 -14.53 -9.50
N PRO A 114 -7.48 -15.65 -8.95
CA PRO A 114 -8.34 -16.54 -9.71
C PRO A 114 -9.62 -15.80 -10.13
N ALA A 115 -10.21 -16.21 -11.26
CA ALA A 115 -11.53 -15.74 -11.67
C ALA A 115 -12.57 -16.03 -10.58
N CYS A 116 -13.61 -15.21 -10.48
CA CYS A 116 -14.76 -15.52 -9.64
C CYS A 116 -15.46 -16.77 -10.20
N THR A 117 -15.63 -17.78 -9.36
CA THR A 117 -16.32 -19.04 -9.62
C THR A 117 -17.29 -19.34 -8.48
N ASP A 118 -18.22 -20.28 -8.66
CA ASP A 118 -19.22 -20.62 -7.63
C ASP A 118 -18.57 -21.09 -6.33
N SER A 119 -17.32 -21.59 -6.42
CA SER A 119 -16.54 -22.08 -5.30
C SER A 119 -15.85 -20.97 -4.50
N ASN A 120 -15.54 -19.81 -5.10
CA ASN A 120 -14.80 -18.72 -4.43
C ASN A 120 -15.57 -17.40 -4.35
N CYS A 121 -16.79 -17.36 -4.86
CA CYS A 121 -17.70 -16.23 -4.84
C CYS A 121 -19.15 -16.73 -4.79
N LYS A 122 -19.92 -16.29 -3.79
CA LYS A 122 -21.33 -16.70 -3.63
C LYS A 122 -22.33 -15.89 -4.46
N ASN A 123 -21.95 -14.70 -4.94
CA ASN A 123 -22.86 -13.76 -5.62
C ASN A 123 -22.24 -13.25 -6.94
N GLN A 124 -22.03 -14.12 -7.92
CA GLN A 124 -21.39 -13.72 -9.20
C GLN A 124 -22.15 -12.64 -9.97
N ASP A 125 -23.47 -12.58 -9.79
CA ASP A 125 -24.31 -11.63 -10.53
C ASP A 125 -24.13 -10.18 -10.04
N ASP A 126 -23.69 -9.99 -8.80
CA ASP A 126 -23.67 -8.67 -8.15
C ASP A 126 -22.30 -7.99 -8.17
N HIS A 127 -21.24 -8.71 -8.53
CA HIS A 127 -19.90 -8.13 -8.46
C HIS A 127 -18.86 -8.86 -9.32
N GLN A 128 -17.84 -8.10 -9.72
CA GLN A 128 -16.71 -8.59 -10.50
C GLN A 128 -15.40 -8.44 -9.72
N ARG A 129 -14.33 -9.13 -10.12
CA ARG A 129 -12.98 -8.80 -9.66
C ARG A 129 -12.32 -7.90 -10.70
N PRO A 130 -11.53 -6.90 -10.31
CA PRO A 130 -10.69 -6.20 -11.25
C PRO A 130 -9.79 -7.20 -11.99
N THR A 131 -9.73 -7.09 -13.32
CA THR A 131 -9.04 -8.06 -14.18
C THR A 131 -7.54 -8.10 -13.91
N GLU A 132 -6.97 -6.98 -13.48
CA GLU A 132 -5.54 -6.84 -13.19
C GLU A 132 -5.23 -6.90 -11.69
N LEU A 133 -6.16 -7.38 -10.86
CA LEU A 133 -5.90 -7.58 -9.44
C LEU A 133 -4.81 -8.66 -9.23
N ARG A 134 -3.77 -8.29 -8.46
CA ARG A 134 -2.60 -9.13 -8.18
C ARG A 134 -2.32 -9.28 -6.69
N ALA A 135 -1.57 -10.32 -6.32
CA ALA A 135 -1.19 -10.60 -4.93
C ALA A 135 -0.61 -9.37 -4.20
N ILE A 136 0.20 -8.54 -4.88
CA ILE A 136 0.78 -7.31 -4.30
C ILE A 136 -0.26 -6.34 -3.74
N HIS A 137 -1.47 -6.29 -4.31
CA HIS A 137 -2.57 -5.47 -3.81
C HIS A 137 -3.10 -5.97 -2.47
N SER A 138 -3.25 -7.30 -2.33
CA SER A 138 -3.70 -7.95 -1.10
C SER A 138 -2.62 -7.96 -0.04
N THR A 139 -1.36 -8.20 -0.43
CA THR A 139 -0.21 -8.08 0.46
C THR A 139 -0.12 -6.67 1.03
N ALA A 140 -0.21 -5.62 0.20
CA ALA A 140 -0.19 -4.24 0.66
C ALA A 140 -1.32 -3.92 1.66
N PHE A 141 -2.52 -4.39 1.39
CA PHE A 141 -3.67 -4.24 2.27
C PHE A 141 -3.50 -5.00 3.60
N SER A 142 -2.91 -6.19 3.56
CA SER A 142 -2.63 -6.97 4.77
C SER A 142 -1.56 -6.32 5.63
N LEU A 143 -0.49 -5.81 5.00
CA LEU A 143 0.59 -5.10 5.69
C LEU A 143 0.11 -3.80 6.32
N ARG A 144 -0.83 -3.08 5.67
CA ARG A 144 -1.51 -1.93 6.28
C ARG A 144 -2.05 -2.29 7.66
N ARG A 145 -2.81 -3.38 7.76
CA ARG A 145 -3.44 -3.78 9.03
C ARG A 145 -2.38 -3.87 10.12
N THR A 146 -1.29 -4.57 9.85
CA THR A 146 -0.16 -4.74 10.77
C THR A 146 0.52 -3.43 11.14
N ILE A 147 0.86 -2.60 10.15
CA ILE A 147 1.57 -1.33 10.37
C ILE A 147 0.74 -0.39 11.25
N PHE A 148 -0.60 -0.45 11.13
CA PHE A 148 -1.48 0.45 11.87
C PHE A 148 -2.11 -0.16 13.14
N SER A 149 -2.11 -1.49 13.33
CA SER A 149 -2.79 -2.20 14.43
C SER A 149 -1.99 -2.30 15.74
N GLU A 150 -1.46 -1.19 16.25
CA GLU A 150 -0.78 -1.06 17.56
C GLU A 150 0.54 -1.82 17.78
N LEU A 151 0.86 -2.81 16.96
CA LEU A 151 2.05 -3.66 17.15
C LEU A 151 3.32 -3.10 16.49
N TRP A 152 3.23 -2.03 15.71
CA TRP A 152 4.37 -1.50 14.96
C TRP A 152 4.68 -0.05 15.39
N ASP A 153 5.81 0.13 16.08
CA ASP A 153 6.38 1.46 16.29
C ASP A 153 7.25 1.80 15.08
N VAL A 154 6.83 2.78 14.28
CA VAL A 154 7.60 3.25 13.11
C VAL A 154 8.98 3.76 13.54
N LEU A 155 9.13 4.21 14.79
CA LEU A 155 10.42 4.58 15.35
C LEU A 155 11.37 3.38 15.44
N GLU A 156 10.86 2.16 15.66
CA GLU A 156 11.70 0.95 15.64
C GLU A 156 12.21 0.61 14.25
N ILE A 157 11.46 0.89 13.17
CA ILE A 157 11.98 0.76 11.79
C ILE A 157 13.18 1.68 11.59
N SER A 158 13.09 2.92 12.09
CA SER A 158 14.19 3.88 11.96
C SER A 158 15.41 3.53 12.82
N LYS A 159 15.19 2.78 13.92
CA LYS A 159 16.22 2.33 14.86
C LYS A 159 16.80 0.96 14.54
N ALA A 160 16.18 0.19 13.64
CA ALA A 160 16.68 -1.08 13.16
C ALA A 160 17.96 -0.87 12.34
N THR A 161 19.07 -0.67 13.05
CA THR A 161 20.42 -0.51 12.52
C THR A 161 20.98 -1.83 11.98
N HIS A 162 20.34 -2.95 12.31
CA HIS A 162 20.64 -4.25 11.72
C HIS A 162 19.80 -4.50 10.47
N ALA A 163 20.39 -4.13 9.33
CA ALA A 163 20.26 -4.75 8.01
C ALA A 163 18.84 -4.89 7.41
N THR A 164 18.51 -3.98 6.49
CA THR A 164 17.90 -4.24 5.16
C THR A 164 16.61 -5.05 4.97
N ASP A 165 16.06 -5.79 5.94
CA ASP A 165 15.10 -6.86 5.65
C ASP A 165 13.64 -6.41 5.40
N PRO A 166 12.97 -5.63 6.25
CA PRO A 166 11.55 -5.29 6.00
C PRO A 166 11.34 -4.24 4.90
N ILE A 167 12.42 -3.55 4.51
CA ILE A 167 12.38 -2.37 3.64
C ILE A 167 12.12 -2.75 2.18
N ASP A 168 12.67 -3.87 1.72
CA ASP A 168 12.63 -4.23 0.30
C ASP A 168 11.20 -4.50 -0.17
N ILE A 169 10.38 -5.19 0.64
CA ILE A 169 8.98 -5.47 0.27
C ILE A 169 8.12 -4.20 0.32
N LEU A 170 8.32 -3.34 1.33
CA LEU A 170 7.64 -2.05 1.40
C LEU A 170 8.02 -1.15 0.24
N SER A 171 9.30 -1.11 -0.12
CA SER A 171 9.80 -0.35 -1.26
C SER A 171 9.24 -0.89 -2.57
N THR A 172 9.15 -2.22 -2.71
CA THR A 172 8.53 -2.90 -3.86
C THR A 172 7.05 -2.53 -3.99
N ILE A 173 6.29 -2.58 -2.89
CA ILE A 173 4.88 -2.20 -2.86
C ILE A 173 4.69 -0.71 -3.16
N ALA A 174 5.49 0.14 -2.50
CA ALA A 174 5.39 1.59 -2.60
C ALA A 174 5.77 2.11 -3.99
N SER A 175 6.72 1.43 -4.66
CA SER A 175 7.20 1.79 -6.00
C SER A 175 6.47 1.05 -7.11
N SER A 176 5.50 0.20 -6.79
CA SER A 176 4.74 -0.53 -7.79
C SER A 176 3.73 0.38 -8.48
N GLU A 177 3.86 0.49 -9.80
CA GLU A 177 2.89 1.16 -10.69
C GLU A 177 1.81 0.19 -11.19
N ILE A 178 1.78 -1.04 -10.67
CA ILE A 178 0.84 -2.05 -11.12
C ILE A 178 -0.54 -1.68 -10.61
N SER A 179 -1.43 -1.38 -11.54
CA SER A 179 -2.83 -1.09 -11.25
C SER A 179 -3.67 -2.37 -11.23
N ASP A 180 -4.71 -2.39 -10.41
CA ASP A 180 -5.77 -3.42 -10.43
C ASP A 180 -6.72 -3.27 -11.64
N GLY A 181 -6.65 -2.16 -12.37
CA GLY A 181 -7.50 -1.87 -13.53
C GLY A 181 -8.92 -1.43 -13.18
N CYS A 182 -9.22 -1.11 -11.92
CA CYS A 182 -10.53 -0.55 -11.57
C CYS A 182 -10.72 0.86 -12.15
N SER A 183 -11.96 1.25 -12.39
CA SER A 183 -12.33 2.56 -12.95
C SER A 183 -12.69 3.60 -11.87
N CYS A 184 -12.35 3.36 -10.61
CA CYS A 184 -12.70 4.26 -9.51
C CYS A 184 -11.94 5.59 -9.59
N ALA A 185 -12.65 6.71 -9.45
CA ALA A 185 -12.05 8.04 -9.56
C ALA A 185 -11.02 8.36 -8.45
N CYS A 186 -10.91 7.53 -7.41
CA CYS A 186 -9.86 7.65 -6.39
C CYS A 186 -8.44 7.46 -6.95
N SER A 187 -8.30 6.90 -8.16
CA SER A 187 -7.06 6.81 -8.94
C SER A 187 -7.35 7.14 -10.41
N THR A 188 -6.34 7.52 -11.17
CA THR A 188 -6.49 7.84 -12.61
C THR A 188 -6.39 6.62 -13.52
N SER A 189 -5.71 5.56 -13.06
CA SER A 189 -5.42 4.36 -13.85
C SER A 189 -5.86 3.06 -13.16
N GLY A 190 -6.62 3.17 -12.06
CA GLY A 190 -6.95 2.08 -11.14
C GLY A 190 -6.06 2.06 -9.90
N CYS A 191 -6.47 1.31 -8.88
CA CYS A 191 -5.83 1.34 -7.58
C CYS A 191 -4.48 0.63 -7.65
N ILE A 192 -3.45 1.32 -7.15
CA ILE A 192 -2.09 0.78 -7.02
C ILE A 192 -1.84 0.27 -5.59
N PRO A 193 -0.90 -0.66 -5.36
CA PRO A 193 -0.66 -1.29 -4.06
C PRO A 193 -0.37 -0.29 -2.94
N VAL A 194 0.39 0.78 -3.21
CA VAL A 194 0.70 1.79 -2.19
C VAL A 194 -0.54 2.48 -1.64
N LEU A 195 -1.61 2.61 -2.45
CA LEU A 195 -2.88 3.11 -1.94
C LEU A 195 -3.46 2.10 -0.95
N ASN A 196 -3.52 0.81 -1.27
CA ASN A 196 -3.99 -0.22 -0.34
C ASN A 196 -3.22 -0.23 0.99
N LEU A 197 -1.90 0.01 0.92
CA LEU A 197 -1.04 0.16 2.09
C LEU A 197 -1.41 1.38 2.95
N LEU A 198 -1.70 2.52 2.32
CA LEU A 198 -1.89 3.82 2.96
C LEU A 198 -3.36 4.15 3.27
N ASP A 199 -4.26 3.18 3.12
CA ASP A 199 -5.71 3.34 3.31
C ASP A 199 -6.18 3.52 4.76
N ASN A 200 -5.46 4.20 5.62
CA ASN A 200 -5.96 4.41 6.98
C ASN A 200 -6.79 5.69 7.03
N PRO A 201 -8.10 5.70 7.35
CA PRO A 201 -8.87 6.96 7.49
C PRO A 201 -8.15 7.97 8.41
N ASP A 202 -7.34 7.47 9.36
CA ASP A 202 -6.54 8.27 10.27
C ASP A 202 -5.15 8.67 9.75
N LEU A 203 -4.78 8.35 8.50
CA LEU A 203 -3.40 8.51 8.00
C LEU A 203 -2.90 9.97 8.13
N ILE A 204 -3.77 10.94 7.87
CA ILE A 204 -3.43 12.37 7.93
C ILE A 204 -3.59 12.94 9.34
N ASN A 205 -4.43 12.32 10.18
CA ASN A 205 -4.80 12.88 11.48
C ASN A 205 -4.06 12.22 12.66
N LYS A 206 -3.41 11.07 12.45
CA LYS A 206 -2.65 10.36 13.49
C LYS A 206 -1.17 10.31 13.17
N THR A 207 -0.37 10.38 14.23
CA THR A 207 1.10 10.36 14.23
C THR A 207 1.68 9.24 13.36
N ARG A 208 1.07 8.04 13.37
CA ARG A 208 1.57 6.86 12.64
C ARG A 208 1.54 7.02 11.11
N GLY A 209 0.45 7.59 10.56
CA GLY A 209 0.35 7.76 9.12
C GLY A 209 1.34 8.79 8.59
N TYR A 210 1.51 9.89 9.34
CA TYR A 210 2.56 10.87 9.08
C TYR A 210 3.96 10.25 9.17
N GLN A 211 4.23 9.44 10.19
CA GLN A 211 5.51 8.74 10.33
C GLN A 211 5.81 7.83 9.14
N LEU A 212 4.82 7.10 8.62
CA LEU A 212 4.98 6.27 7.43
C LEU A 212 5.23 7.11 6.17
N LEU A 213 4.51 8.22 5.97
CA LEU A 213 4.79 9.13 4.86
C LEU A 213 6.18 9.75 4.96
N ARG A 214 6.61 10.15 6.16
CA ARG A 214 7.97 10.65 6.41
C ARG A 214 9.02 9.58 6.12
N TYR A 215 8.75 8.34 6.49
CA TYR A 215 9.60 7.19 6.18
C TYR A 215 9.73 7.00 4.66
N LEU A 216 8.61 6.95 3.93
CA LEU A 216 8.60 6.84 2.47
C LEU A 216 9.33 8.02 1.80
N SER A 217 9.15 9.23 2.30
CA SER A 217 9.87 10.43 1.83
C SER A 217 11.38 10.29 1.96
N ARG A 218 11.87 9.72 3.07
CA ARG A 218 13.30 9.53 3.32
C ARG A 218 13.91 8.42 2.46
N HIS A 219 13.19 7.31 2.29
CA HIS A 219 13.73 6.11 1.66
C HIS A 219 13.43 5.99 0.16
N LEU A 220 12.40 6.69 -0.34
CA LEU A 220 12.01 6.68 -1.75
C LEU A 220 11.91 8.11 -2.31
N PRO A 221 12.94 8.96 -2.19
CA PRO A 221 12.83 10.38 -2.50
C PRO A 221 12.39 10.68 -3.93
N TYR A 222 12.75 9.84 -4.90
CA TYR A 222 12.38 10.00 -6.31
C TYR A 222 10.93 9.59 -6.61
N THR A 223 10.44 8.53 -5.95
CA THR A 223 9.09 8.01 -6.14
C THR A 223 8.06 8.68 -5.23
N PHE A 224 8.53 9.26 -4.12
CA PHE A 224 7.69 9.84 -3.08
C PHE A 224 6.74 10.93 -3.58
N PRO A 225 7.13 11.87 -4.45
CA PRO A 225 6.19 12.87 -4.98
C PRO A 225 4.96 12.24 -5.64
N GLY A 226 5.15 11.18 -6.44
CA GLY A 226 4.06 10.43 -7.06
C GLY A 226 3.20 9.70 -6.04
N ILE A 227 3.83 9.03 -5.06
CA ILE A 227 3.12 8.36 -3.96
C ILE A 227 2.26 9.37 -3.18
N PHE A 228 2.83 10.52 -2.83
CA PHE A 228 2.14 11.55 -2.06
C PHE A 228 0.94 12.13 -2.83
N LEU A 229 1.09 12.41 -4.12
CA LEU A 229 -0.02 12.87 -4.96
C LEU A 229 -1.14 11.83 -5.09
N ASN A 230 -0.80 10.55 -5.17
CA ASN A 230 -1.80 9.47 -5.15
C ASN A 230 -2.55 9.40 -3.81
N VAL A 231 -1.84 9.56 -2.68
CA VAL A 231 -2.45 9.64 -1.35
C VAL A 231 -3.35 10.88 -1.23
N LEU A 232 -2.90 12.04 -1.72
CA LEU A 232 -3.70 13.26 -1.74
C LEU A 232 -4.97 13.09 -2.58
N ARG A 233 -4.89 12.43 -3.75
CA ARG A 233 -6.06 12.15 -4.59
C ARG A 233 -7.08 11.31 -3.85
N LEU A 234 -6.64 10.21 -3.26
CA LEU A 234 -7.52 9.36 -2.47
C LEU A 234 -8.18 10.14 -1.32
N ARG A 235 -7.41 10.93 -0.57
CA ARG A 235 -7.95 11.66 0.59
C ARG A 235 -8.90 12.75 0.17
N THR A 236 -8.59 13.44 -0.91
CA THR A 236 -9.50 14.43 -1.51
C THR A 236 -10.79 13.75 -1.98
N PHE A 237 -10.69 12.58 -2.61
CA PHE A 237 -11.83 11.76 -3.01
C PHE A 237 -12.75 11.42 -1.82
N GLU A 238 -12.17 10.92 -0.72
CA GLU A 238 -12.92 10.58 0.49
C GLU A 238 -13.56 11.82 1.14
N VAL A 239 -12.82 12.93 1.23
CA VAL A 239 -13.32 14.18 1.81
C VAL A 239 -14.45 14.80 0.97
N LEU A 240 -14.43 14.62 -0.35
CA LEU A 240 -15.52 15.03 -1.23
C LEU A 240 -16.77 14.15 -1.09
N GLY A 241 -16.65 12.98 -0.46
CA GLY A 241 -17.73 12.02 -0.24
C GLY A 241 -18.06 11.20 -1.49
N LEU A 242 -17.10 11.01 -2.39
CA LEU A 242 -17.27 10.19 -3.59
C LEU A 242 -17.38 8.70 -3.23
N THR A 243 -18.12 7.94 -4.04
CA THR A 243 -18.38 6.53 -3.81
C THR A 243 -17.29 5.67 -4.43
N HIS A 244 -16.60 4.88 -3.60
CA HIS A 244 -15.61 3.93 -4.09
C HIS A 244 -16.24 2.84 -4.95
N THR A 245 -15.78 2.72 -6.19
CA THR A 245 -16.10 1.61 -7.12
C THR A 245 -14.92 0.64 -7.28
N CYS A 246 -13.87 0.75 -6.47
CA CYS A 246 -12.68 -0.10 -6.49
C CYS A 246 -12.74 -1.28 -5.52
N CYS A 247 -11.82 -2.24 -5.69
CA CYS A 247 -11.76 -3.49 -4.93
C CYS A 247 -11.52 -3.30 -3.43
N ARG A 248 -10.95 -2.15 -3.06
CA ARG A 248 -10.53 -1.80 -1.70
C ARG A 248 -11.68 -1.62 -0.71
N HIS A 249 -12.87 -1.26 -1.21
CA HIS A 249 -14.06 -1.01 -0.39
C HIS A 249 -15.27 -1.86 -0.78
N GLY A 250 -15.08 -2.79 -1.73
CA GLY A 250 -16.11 -3.51 -2.49
C GLY A 250 -17.40 -3.78 -1.74
N CYS A 251 -18.56 -3.32 -2.22
CA CYS A 251 -19.90 -3.58 -1.66
C CYS A 251 -20.05 -3.30 -0.15
N ARG A 252 -20.11 -2.03 0.25
CA ARG A 252 -20.49 -1.59 1.62
C ARG A 252 -22.00 -1.78 1.89
N ARG A 253 -22.57 -2.94 1.53
CA ARG A 253 -23.97 -3.31 1.81
C ARG A 253 -24.11 -4.32 2.96
N ASP A 254 -23.21 -4.29 3.94
CA ASP A 254 -23.49 -4.95 5.22
C ASP A 254 -24.43 -4.06 6.02
N GLN A 255 -25.74 -4.16 5.73
CA GLN A 255 -26.83 -3.65 6.56
C GLN A 255 -26.86 -4.31 7.95
N ASP A 256 -26.08 -5.37 8.17
CA ASP A 256 -26.13 -6.19 9.38
C ASP A 256 -25.27 -5.68 10.55
N GLY A 257 -24.68 -4.49 10.47
CA GLY A 257 -23.93 -3.88 11.58
C GLY A 257 -22.68 -4.68 12.01
N SER A 258 -22.32 -5.74 11.29
CA SER A 258 -21.05 -6.44 11.47
C SER A 258 -19.97 -5.58 10.81
N LEU A 259 -19.21 -4.87 11.65
CA LEU A 259 -18.16 -3.91 11.29
C LEU A 259 -16.98 -4.50 10.50
N ASN A 260 -17.04 -5.76 10.05
CA ASN A 260 -15.91 -6.42 9.44
C ASN A 260 -16.10 -6.53 7.91
N PRO A 261 -15.59 -5.57 7.09
CA PRO A 261 -15.67 -5.60 5.62
C PRO A 261 -15.03 -6.82 4.97
N TRP A 262 -14.40 -7.68 5.77
CA TRP A 262 -13.71 -8.92 5.44
C TRP A 262 -14.63 -10.14 5.37
N ARG A 263 -15.86 -10.05 5.91
CA ARG A 263 -16.85 -11.14 5.78
C ARG A 263 -17.58 -11.14 4.43
N LYS A 264 -17.16 -10.28 3.50
CA LYS A 264 -17.75 -10.26 2.16
C LYS A 264 -17.48 -11.60 1.48
N PRO A 265 -18.47 -12.18 0.78
CA PRO A 265 -18.30 -13.43 0.05
C PRO A 265 -17.19 -13.38 -1.01
N CYS A 266 -16.74 -12.18 -1.40
CA CYS A 266 -15.63 -11.96 -2.30
C CYS A 266 -14.84 -10.73 -1.81
N PRO A 267 -13.73 -10.92 -1.08
CA PRO A 267 -12.81 -9.83 -0.83
C PRO A 267 -12.30 -9.32 -2.18
N LEU A 268 -12.23 -7.99 -2.34
CA LEU A 268 -11.74 -7.34 -3.55
C LEU A 268 -12.70 -7.35 -4.75
N SER A 269 -14.00 -7.51 -4.50
CA SER A 269 -15.03 -7.34 -5.52
C SER A 269 -15.30 -5.86 -5.86
N VAL A 270 -15.61 -5.54 -7.11
CA VAL A 270 -16.11 -4.24 -7.57
C VAL A 270 -17.58 -4.35 -8.00
N PRO A 271 -18.36 -3.25 -7.96
CA PRO A 271 -19.69 -3.21 -8.54
C PRO A 271 -19.69 -3.65 -10.01
N ALA A 272 -20.84 -4.07 -10.54
CA ALA A 272 -20.97 -4.34 -11.97
C ALA A 272 -20.73 -3.07 -12.80
N ASP A 273 -20.25 -3.21 -14.03
CA ASP A 273 -19.86 -2.07 -14.87
C ASP A 273 -20.99 -1.04 -15.01
N ASP A 274 -22.24 -1.47 -15.17
CA ASP A 274 -23.40 -0.58 -15.25
C ASP A 274 -23.64 0.20 -13.95
N GLU A 275 -23.53 -0.43 -12.77
CA GLU A 275 -23.57 0.26 -11.48
C GLU A 275 -22.41 1.26 -11.34
N ILE A 276 -21.21 0.92 -11.83
CA ILE A 276 -20.09 1.87 -11.85
C ILE A 276 -20.40 3.08 -12.72
N HIS A 277 -20.95 2.88 -13.93
CA HIS A 277 -21.30 3.97 -14.84
C HIS A 277 -22.41 4.86 -14.26
N GLU A 278 -23.41 4.27 -13.60
CA GLU A 278 -24.48 5.01 -12.91
C GLU A 278 -23.90 5.90 -11.81
N ILE A 279 -23.09 5.34 -10.90
CA ILE A 279 -22.42 6.09 -9.82
C ILE A 279 -21.56 7.23 -10.40
N GLN A 280 -20.78 6.96 -11.46
CA GLN A 280 -19.92 7.97 -12.09
C GLN A 280 -20.71 9.07 -12.80
N ASP A 281 -21.86 8.77 -13.39
CA ASP A 281 -22.73 9.77 -14.01
C ASP A 281 -23.36 10.68 -12.95
N GLU A 282 -23.87 10.08 -11.87
CA GLU A 282 -24.42 10.80 -10.70
C GLU A 282 -23.37 11.71 -10.03
N GLU A 283 -22.14 11.22 -9.89
CA GLU A 283 -21.05 11.92 -9.22
C GLU A 283 -20.17 12.75 -10.17
N ARG A 284 -20.52 12.88 -11.46
CA ARG A 284 -19.69 13.53 -12.51
C ARG A 284 -19.16 14.90 -12.11
N TYR A 285 -19.99 15.73 -11.46
CA TYR A 285 -19.59 17.07 -11.01
C TYR A 285 -18.50 17.00 -9.93
N LEU A 286 -18.64 16.09 -8.95
CA LEU A 286 -17.67 15.91 -7.88
C LEU A 286 -16.36 15.28 -8.38
N ILE A 287 -16.44 14.37 -9.36
CA ILE A 287 -15.26 13.83 -10.05
C ILE A 287 -14.52 14.96 -10.79
N SER A 288 -15.24 15.83 -11.50
CA SER A 288 -14.65 16.99 -12.18
C SER A 288 -13.98 17.95 -11.18
N LEU A 289 -14.61 18.17 -10.02
CA LEU A 289 -14.03 18.96 -8.93
C LEU A 289 -12.76 18.31 -8.36
N LEU A 290 -12.77 16.98 -8.15
CA LEU A 290 -11.59 16.23 -7.73
C LEU A 290 -10.42 16.44 -8.70
N ASP A 291 -10.65 16.32 -10.01
CA ASP A 291 -9.61 16.48 -11.02
C ASP A 291 -9.04 17.90 -11.05
N LEU A 292 -9.91 18.91 -10.91
CA LEU A 292 -9.48 20.31 -10.82
C LEU A 292 -8.61 20.56 -9.58
N LEU A 293 -9.00 20.03 -8.42
CA LEU A 293 -8.22 20.15 -7.19
C LEU A 293 -6.89 19.41 -7.30
N MET A 294 -6.88 18.22 -7.91
CA MET A 294 -5.64 17.47 -8.09
C MET A 294 -4.69 18.14 -9.05
N ALA A 295 -5.18 18.83 -10.09
CA ALA A 295 -4.33 19.65 -10.96
C ALA A 295 -3.68 20.79 -10.16
N GLU A 296 -4.47 21.53 -9.37
CA GLU A 296 -3.98 22.62 -8.51
C GLU A 296 -2.96 22.11 -7.47
N PHE A 297 -3.25 21.01 -6.79
CA PHE A 297 -2.35 20.42 -5.80
C PHE A 297 -1.06 19.89 -6.43
N THR A 298 -1.14 19.30 -7.62
CA THR A 298 0.03 18.80 -8.36
C THR A 298 0.95 19.96 -8.75
N GLU A 299 0.39 21.04 -9.29
CA GLU A 299 1.15 22.24 -9.66
C GLU A 299 1.86 22.83 -8.43
N GLN A 300 1.15 22.99 -7.31
CA GLN A 300 1.73 23.57 -6.09
C GLN A 300 2.77 22.68 -5.43
N TRP A 301 2.56 21.35 -5.42
CA TRP A 301 3.47 20.40 -4.79
C TRP A 301 4.75 20.19 -5.60
N LEU A 302 4.65 20.14 -6.94
CA LEU A 302 5.78 19.93 -7.83
C LEU A 302 6.48 21.24 -8.26
N SER A 303 6.01 22.38 -7.79
CA SER A 303 6.60 23.68 -8.12
C SER A 303 8.07 23.73 -7.68
N PRO A 304 9.02 24.04 -8.59
CA PRO A 304 10.45 24.12 -8.24
C PRO A 304 10.79 25.17 -7.19
N ALA A 305 9.92 26.18 -7.03
CA ALA A 305 10.07 27.24 -6.04
C ALA A 305 9.54 26.84 -4.66
N SER A 306 8.96 25.64 -4.53
CA SER A 306 8.34 25.20 -3.30
C SER A 306 9.27 24.32 -2.46
N GLU A 307 9.41 24.66 -1.18
CA GLU A 307 10.13 23.88 -0.18
C GLU A 307 9.13 23.17 0.75
N TRP A 308 8.01 22.70 0.19
CA TRP A 308 6.95 22.11 0.99
C TRP A 308 7.39 20.81 1.62
N THR A 309 7.35 20.75 2.95
CA THR A 309 7.24 19.47 3.65
C THR A 309 5.82 18.93 3.52
N VAL A 310 5.66 17.60 3.68
CA VAL A 310 4.34 16.93 3.72
C VAL A 310 3.39 17.62 4.70
N TYR A 311 3.87 17.91 5.91
CA TYR A 311 3.08 18.55 6.96
C TYR A 311 2.64 19.97 6.55
N GLN A 312 3.56 20.79 6.03
CA GLN A 312 3.25 22.15 5.61
C GLN A 312 2.25 22.17 4.46
N PHE A 313 2.39 21.29 3.46
CA PHE A 313 1.45 21.21 2.35
C PHE A 313 0.05 20.80 2.84
N ILE A 314 -0.03 19.76 3.67
CA ILE A 314 -1.31 19.30 4.25
C ILE A 314 -1.98 20.42 5.05
N SER A 315 -1.24 21.07 5.95
CA SER A 315 -1.79 22.06 6.89
C SER A 315 -2.10 23.41 6.24
N LYS A 316 -1.28 23.88 5.29
CA LYS A 316 -1.39 25.22 4.70
C LYS A 316 -2.07 25.28 3.34
N VAL A 317 -2.09 24.18 2.58
CA VAL A 317 -2.68 24.13 1.24
C VAL A 317 -3.90 23.22 1.24
N TRP A 318 -3.72 21.92 1.49
CA TRP A 318 -4.76 20.91 1.27
C TRP A 318 -5.96 21.07 2.24
N ARG A 319 -5.71 21.08 3.58
CA ARG A 319 -6.77 21.21 4.59
C ARG A 319 -7.58 22.52 4.41
N PRO A 320 -6.96 23.71 4.29
CA PRO A 320 -7.70 24.96 4.11
C PRO A 320 -8.55 24.99 2.84
N THR A 321 -8.03 24.47 1.73
CA THR A 321 -8.77 24.39 0.45
C THR A 321 -10.00 23.50 0.58
N LEU A 322 -9.88 22.31 1.18
CA LEU A 322 -11.02 21.42 1.35
C LEU A 322 -12.06 21.97 2.34
N ARG A 323 -11.64 22.64 3.43
CA ARG A 323 -12.58 23.33 4.34
C ARG A 323 -13.33 24.45 3.64
N ARG A 324 -12.67 25.20 2.75
CA ARG A 324 -13.34 26.24 1.95
C ARG A 324 -14.42 25.62 1.06
N ILE A 325 -14.09 24.54 0.34
CA ILE A 325 -15.03 23.85 -0.56
C ILE A 325 -16.19 23.22 0.21
N GLN A 326 -15.92 22.61 1.36
CA GLN A 326 -16.96 22.07 2.24
C GLN A 326 -17.91 23.17 2.71
N ARG A 327 -17.40 24.34 3.12
CA ARG A 327 -18.23 25.50 3.48
C ARG A 327 -19.05 26.02 2.29
N GLU A 328 -18.46 26.15 1.12
CA GLU A 328 -19.16 26.56 -0.11
C GLU A 328 -20.28 25.56 -0.47
N ARG A 329 -20.05 24.24 -0.30
CA ARG A 329 -21.07 23.19 -0.52
C ARG A 329 -22.14 23.16 0.57
N ALA A 330 -21.76 23.38 1.83
CA ALA A 330 -22.67 23.43 2.98
C ALA A 330 -23.57 24.69 2.93
N GLN A 331 -23.08 25.76 2.31
CA GLN A 331 -23.85 26.96 1.93
C GLN A 331 -24.85 26.70 0.79
N MET A 332 -25.24 25.43 0.56
CA MET A 332 -26.49 25.08 -0.14
C MET A 332 -27.55 26.09 0.24
N SER A 333 -28.18 26.70 -0.78
CA SER A 333 -29.16 27.74 -0.54
C SER A 333 -30.22 27.22 0.42
N VAL A 334 -30.70 28.09 1.31
CA VAL A 334 -31.80 27.75 2.23
C VAL A 334 -32.99 27.16 1.45
N GLU A 335 -33.15 27.58 0.20
CA GLU A 335 -34.14 27.11 -0.77
C GLU A 335 -33.91 25.66 -1.19
N GLU A 336 -32.69 25.26 -1.56
CA GLU A 336 -32.35 23.86 -1.88
C GLU A 336 -32.51 22.95 -0.65
N GLN A 337 -32.07 23.39 0.52
CA GLN A 337 -32.27 22.64 1.76
C GLN A 337 -33.76 22.46 2.09
N ALA A 338 -34.55 23.53 1.91
CA ALA A 338 -35.99 23.46 2.09
C ALA A 338 -36.65 22.53 1.07
N HIS A 339 -36.18 22.52 -0.18
CA HIS A 339 -36.67 21.63 -1.22
C HIS A 339 -36.38 20.16 -0.91
N LEU A 340 -35.15 19.84 -0.48
CA LEU A 340 -34.78 18.49 -0.06
C LEU A 340 -35.62 18.01 1.13
N ARG A 341 -35.86 18.88 2.13
CA ARG A 341 -36.75 18.57 3.25
C ARG A 341 -38.19 18.34 2.82
N LEU A 342 -38.69 19.08 1.83
CA LEU A 342 -40.03 18.90 1.26
C LEU A 342 -40.17 17.54 0.58
N LEU A 343 -39.09 17.03 -0.02
CA LEU A 343 -39.02 15.68 -0.59
C LEU A 343 -38.83 14.58 0.48
N GLY A 344 -38.80 14.92 1.77
CA GLY A 344 -38.59 13.98 2.88
C GLY A 344 -37.14 13.57 3.10
N VAL A 345 -36.18 14.20 2.40
CA VAL A 345 -34.74 13.94 2.57
C VAL A 345 -34.25 14.63 3.84
N LYS A 346 -33.71 13.86 4.78
CA LYS A 346 -33.03 14.40 5.97
C LYS A 346 -31.58 14.67 5.62
N VAL A 347 -31.22 15.95 5.52
CA VAL A 347 -29.83 16.37 5.32
C VAL A 347 -29.13 16.35 6.68
N HIS A 348 -28.20 15.43 6.87
CA HIS A 348 -27.28 15.42 8.01
C HIS A 348 -26.02 16.16 7.58
N PHE A 349 -25.78 17.34 8.14
CA PHE A 349 -24.46 17.95 8.07
C PHE A 349 -23.60 17.22 9.09
N ALA A 350 -22.53 16.58 8.65
CA ALA A 350 -21.51 16.14 9.59
C ALA A 350 -21.01 17.40 10.30
N ASP A 351 -21.08 17.42 11.63
CA ASP A 351 -20.61 18.55 12.42
C ASP A 351 -19.17 18.87 11.99
N GLU A 352 -18.93 20.13 11.60
CA GLU A 352 -17.66 20.61 11.01
C GLU A 352 -16.44 20.29 11.89
N ASP A 353 -16.67 20.03 13.17
CA ASP A 353 -15.65 19.79 14.20
C ASP A 353 -15.19 18.31 14.28
N SER A 354 -15.88 17.36 13.64
CA SER A 354 -15.51 15.93 13.77
C SER A 354 -14.15 15.58 13.13
N TRP A 355 -13.60 16.48 12.30
CA TRP A 355 -12.31 16.29 11.64
C TRP A 355 -11.16 17.02 12.34
N ILE A 356 -11.45 17.86 13.34
CA ILE A 356 -10.50 18.87 13.85
C ILE A 356 -9.98 18.55 15.27
N ASP A 357 -10.71 17.79 16.09
CA ASP A 357 -10.44 17.78 17.55
C ASP A 357 -9.64 16.59 18.12
N SER A 358 -8.93 15.81 17.30
CA SER A 358 -7.97 14.82 17.85
C SER A 358 -6.55 15.36 18.05
N GLU A 359 -6.33 16.67 17.88
CA GLU A 359 -5.08 17.34 18.30
C GLU A 359 -5.16 17.84 19.76
N GLY A 360 -6.04 17.25 20.59
CA GLY A 360 -6.03 17.44 22.04
C GLY A 360 -4.76 16.84 22.64
N ASP A 361 -3.69 17.63 22.66
CA ASP A 361 -2.45 17.40 23.37
C ASP A 361 -2.72 16.81 24.76
N SER A 362 -2.39 15.53 24.90
CA SER A 362 -2.14 14.88 26.18
C SER A 362 -0.74 15.28 26.68
N GLU A 363 -0.44 16.58 26.70
CA GLU A 363 0.62 17.15 27.52
C GLU A 363 0.00 17.59 28.84
N GLY A 364 -0.42 16.60 29.64
CA GLY A 364 -1.06 16.82 30.94
C GLY A 364 -0.53 15.83 31.97
N ASP A 365 0.42 16.30 32.76
CA ASP A 365 0.73 15.89 34.13
C ASP A 365 1.08 14.42 34.42
N SER A 366 2.39 14.13 34.43
CA SER A 366 2.95 13.26 35.47
C SER A 366 4.34 13.73 35.92
N GLU A 367 4.45 14.99 36.36
CA GLU A 367 5.48 15.36 37.33
C GLU A 367 4.98 14.93 38.71
N GLY A 368 5.29 13.69 39.08
CA GLY A 368 5.11 13.16 40.42
C GLY A 368 6.47 12.93 41.05
N ASP A 369 6.88 13.90 41.86
CA ASP A 369 7.94 13.93 42.88
C ASP A 369 8.75 12.64 43.09
N SER A 370 10.02 12.68 42.68
CA SER A 370 11.08 11.96 43.39
C SER A 370 12.16 12.95 43.81
N GLU A 371 11.96 13.55 44.97
CA GLU A 371 13.03 14.22 45.72
C GLU A 371 14.14 13.20 46.02
N GLY A 372 15.35 13.52 45.60
CA GLY A 372 16.54 12.70 45.82
C GLY A 372 17.79 13.54 45.65
N ASP A 373 18.18 14.18 46.74
CA ASP A 373 19.39 15.01 46.92
C ASP A 373 20.65 14.37 46.34
N SER A 374 21.34 15.11 45.48
CA SER A 374 22.78 15.00 45.30
C SER A 374 23.37 16.37 44.97
N GLU A 375 23.85 17.05 46.01
CA GLU A 375 24.73 18.21 45.89
C GLU A 375 26.04 17.79 45.21
N GLY A 376 26.45 18.57 44.20
CA GLY A 376 27.69 18.38 43.47
C GLY A 376 28.04 19.64 42.71
N ASP A 377 28.72 20.56 43.40
CA ASP A 377 29.32 21.78 42.85
C ASP A 377 30.33 21.46 41.74
N SER A 378 30.16 22.12 40.59
CA SER A 378 31.27 22.43 39.70
C SER A 378 30.97 23.69 38.92
N GLU A 379 31.59 24.80 39.36
CA GLU A 379 31.74 26.02 38.58
C GLU A 379 32.61 25.73 37.34
N GLY A 380 32.19 26.25 36.19
CA GLY A 380 32.90 26.13 34.93
C GLY A 380 32.36 27.12 33.91
N ASP A 381 32.85 28.35 33.99
CA ASP A 381 32.71 29.38 32.95
C ASP A 381 33.23 28.88 31.60
N SER A 382 32.43 29.01 30.55
CA SER A 382 32.93 29.17 29.18
C SER A 382 31.88 29.85 28.30
N GLU A 383 32.10 31.14 28.06
CA GLU A 383 31.52 31.87 26.93
C GLU A 383 32.19 31.39 25.62
N GLY A 384 31.40 31.26 24.56
CA GLY A 384 31.87 30.91 23.23
C GLY A 384 30.71 30.82 22.25
N ASP A 385 30.32 31.97 21.70
CA ASP A 385 29.49 32.12 20.50
C ASP A 385 30.23 31.51 19.30
N ASP A 386 29.64 30.51 18.64
CA ASP A 386 30.04 30.09 17.29
C ASP A 386 28.77 29.93 16.44
N GLU A 387 28.62 30.85 15.48
CA GLU A 387 27.56 30.85 14.49
C GLU A 387 27.77 29.70 13.49
N ASP A 388 26.70 28.93 13.29
CA ASP A 388 26.62 27.71 12.49
C ASP A 388 26.50 28.03 10.98
N ASP A 389 27.62 27.95 10.26
CA ASP A 389 27.75 28.11 8.80
C ASP A 389 27.95 26.74 8.09
N SER A 390 27.42 25.64 8.66
CA SER A 390 27.73 24.26 8.21
C SER A 390 26.85 23.70 7.07
N ASP A 391 25.78 24.40 6.66
CA ASP A 391 24.77 23.82 5.75
C ASP A 391 25.18 23.84 4.24
N GLY A 392 26.27 24.54 3.90
CA GLY A 392 26.83 24.56 2.53
C GLY A 392 27.70 23.35 2.18
N GLU A 393 28.50 22.88 3.14
CA GLU A 393 29.52 21.84 2.91
C GLU A 393 28.90 20.44 2.77
N LEU A 394 27.75 20.21 3.41
CA LEU A 394 27.04 18.94 3.36
C LEU A 394 26.46 18.66 1.95
N LYS A 395 25.93 19.70 1.27
CA LYS A 395 25.37 19.60 -0.08
C LYS A 395 26.44 19.33 -1.14
N GLU A 396 27.62 19.93 -1.00
CA GLU A 396 28.71 19.74 -1.96
C GLU A 396 29.41 18.38 -1.81
N THR A 397 29.38 17.80 -0.60
CA THR A 397 29.88 16.45 -0.33
C THR A 397 28.94 15.39 -0.92
N GLN A 398 27.62 15.55 -0.72
CA GLN A 398 26.61 14.66 -1.32
C GLN A 398 26.62 14.73 -2.86
N LEU A 399 26.76 15.92 -3.46
CA LEU A 399 26.89 16.07 -4.91
C LEU A 399 28.18 15.45 -5.47
N ARG A 400 29.27 15.45 -4.69
CA ARG A 400 30.52 14.75 -5.04
C ARG A 400 30.36 13.24 -5.00
N GLU A 401 29.68 12.70 -3.99
CA GLU A 401 29.39 11.26 -3.91
C GLU A 401 28.50 10.79 -5.06
N ILE A 402 27.45 11.54 -5.41
CA ILE A 402 26.59 11.21 -6.56
C ILE A 402 27.38 11.23 -7.88
N ARG A 403 28.29 12.21 -8.06
CA ARG A 403 29.16 12.25 -9.25
C ARG A 403 30.20 11.13 -9.30
N ALA A 404 30.54 10.51 -8.16
CA ALA A 404 31.47 9.39 -8.14
C ALA A 404 30.85 8.07 -8.64
N PHE A 405 29.51 7.96 -8.64
CA PHE A 405 28.80 6.74 -9.04
C PHE A 405 28.54 6.62 -10.53
N PHE A 406 28.53 7.73 -11.26
CA PHE A 406 28.26 7.72 -12.70
C PHE A 406 29.48 8.21 -13.46
N THR A 407 29.93 7.42 -14.42
CA THR A 407 30.89 7.88 -15.41
C THR A 407 30.24 8.97 -16.28
N ASP A 408 31.05 9.90 -16.83
CA ASP A 408 30.55 10.91 -17.77
C ASP A 408 29.79 10.28 -18.95
N VAL A 409 30.10 9.02 -19.28
CA VAL A 409 29.41 8.21 -20.31
C VAL A 409 28.00 7.79 -19.87
N GLU A 410 27.83 7.33 -18.63
CA GLU A 410 26.51 6.94 -18.10
C GLU A 410 25.59 8.14 -17.94
N VAL A 411 26.13 9.27 -17.45
CA VAL A 411 25.37 10.53 -17.39
C VAL A 411 24.93 10.97 -18.79
N ALA A 412 25.81 10.85 -19.79
CA ALA A 412 25.48 11.19 -21.17
C ALA A 412 24.37 10.29 -21.76
N GLU A 413 24.36 8.99 -21.48
CA GLU A 413 23.32 8.06 -21.95
C GLU A 413 21.98 8.25 -21.23
N ILE A 414 21.98 8.58 -19.93
CA ILE A 414 20.76 8.93 -19.18
C ILE A 414 20.13 10.21 -19.76
N LEU A 415 20.96 11.24 -19.99
CA LEU A 415 20.50 12.50 -20.59
C LEU A 415 20.04 12.31 -22.04
N LYS A 416 20.68 11.43 -22.81
CA LYS A 416 20.27 11.04 -24.17
C LYS A 416 18.86 10.46 -24.20
N LYS A 417 18.61 9.51 -23.29
CA LYS A 417 17.33 8.83 -23.17
C LYS A 417 16.23 9.81 -22.77
N ALA A 418 16.50 10.64 -21.76
CA ALA A 418 15.57 11.69 -21.32
C ALA A 418 15.28 12.70 -22.44
N ALA A 419 16.29 13.11 -23.23
CA ALA A 419 16.10 14.01 -24.36
C ALA A 419 15.25 13.37 -25.48
N SER A 420 15.50 12.08 -25.78
CA SER A 420 14.72 11.31 -26.75
C SER A 420 13.25 11.16 -26.33
N GLU A 421 12.99 10.88 -25.05
CA GLU A 421 11.63 10.76 -24.50
C GLU A 421 10.86 12.09 -24.53
N ASN A 422 11.57 13.22 -24.53
CA ASN A 422 10.99 14.57 -24.57
C ASN A 422 11.01 15.22 -25.96
N GLY A 423 11.36 14.48 -27.02
CA GLY A 423 11.38 15.00 -28.40
C GLY A 423 12.47 16.05 -28.67
N LEU A 424 13.51 16.09 -27.83
CA LEU A 424 14.65 16.99 -27.94
C LEU A 424 15.81 16.29 -28.68
N GLU A 425 15.59 15.97 -29.95
CA GLU A 425 16.55 15.18 -30.75
C GLU A 425 17.78 15.98 -31.23
N ASP A 426 17.81 17.31 -31.03
CA ASP A 426 18.90 18.17 -31.51
C ASP A 426 20.03 18.32 -30.46
N TYR A 427 20.86 17.29 -30.41
CA TYR A 427 21.97 17.10 -29.47
C TYR A 427 22.99 18.26 -29.44
N ASP A 428 23.13 19.00 -30.55
CA ASP A 428 24.11 20.09 -30.70
C ASP A 428 23.66 21.38 -29.99
N ILE A 429 22.37 21.54 -29.72
CA ILE A 429 21.83 22.68 -28.96
C ILE A 429 22.20 22.56 -27.48
N TRP A 430 22.24 21.35 -26.94
CA TRP A 430 22.49 21.11 -25.51
C TRP A 430 23.90 21.53 -25.09
N PHE A 431 24.94 21.17 -25.84
CA PHE A 431 26.32 21.59 -25.56
C PHE A 431 26.53 23.10 -25.72
N ARG A 432 25.76 23.76 -26.61
CA ARG A 432 25.72 25.22 -26.67
C ARG A 432 25.09 25.86 -25.44
N ILE A 433 24.06 25.24 -24.86
CA ILE A 433 23.38 25.75 -23.65
C ILE A 433 24.28 25.64 -22.42
N ILE A 434 25.02 24.53 -22.27
CA ILE A 434 25.88 24.30 -21.09
C ILE A 434 27.31 24.84 -21.24
N GLY A 435 27.65 25.45 -22.38
CA GLY A 435 28.96 26.09 -22.61
C GLY A 435 30.16 25.14 -22.58
N LYS A 436 29.95 23.84 -22.77
CA LYS A 436 31.04 22.83 -22.79
C LYS A 436 31.30 22.31 -24.20
N PRO A 437 32.57 22.04 -24.58
CA PRO A 437 32.90 21.45 -25.87
C PRO A 437 32.40 19.99 -25.95
N ASP A 438 31.95 19.58 -27.13
CA ASP A 438 31.47 18.22 -27.41
C ASP A 438 32.62 17.21 -27.20
N PRO A 439 32.51 16.25 -26.27
CA PRO A 439 33.56 15.29 -25.98
C PRO A 439 33.85 14.33 -27.13
N ARG A 440 33.02 14.28 -28.19
CA ARG A 440 33.28 13.49 -29.40
C ARG A 440 34.30 14.14 -30.35
N GLN A 441 34.73 15.37 -30.08
CA GLN A 441 35.69 16.09 -30.92
C GLN A 441 37.17 15.87 -30.52
N HIS A 442 37.45 14.89 -29.65
CA HIS A 442 38.81 14.50 -29.25
C HIS A 442 39.09 13.01 -29.36
#